data_AF-A0A389MUN1-F1
#
_entry.id   AF-A0A389MUN1-F1
#
_cell.length_a   1.000
_cell.length_b   1.000
_cell.length_c   1.000
_cell.angle_alpha   90.00
_cell.angle_beta   90.00
_cell.angle_gamma   90.00
#
_symmetry.space_group_name_H-M   'P 1'
#
loop_
_entity.id
_entity.type
_entity.pdbx_description
1 polymer ?
#
loop_
_entity_poly.entity_id
_entity_poly.type
_entity_poly.pdbx_seq_one_letter_code
_entity_poly.pdbx_strand_id
1 'polypeptide(L)'
;MDPNAQLALVIVAGLLAFAGLFRPEVRKKLGDLRALTFPGGSADLTGGEAAAQIEAQRHAPEAEKLPVPSPEPGERLPELPPPSPVYGPLEAELRHRIETVVPGGVDVQMAWAVRIAVAAQVERDHEQTYRLIFGSQITALKELNVRGPITVAQAKEIYALTAVRNNPDIFKPETFEAWGDYLLTRGLVAVERQPVDDDTRAALTPLGKDFLMFLTGRGLSEHKWG
;
A
#
# COMPACT_ATOMS: atom_id res chain seq x y z
N MET A 1 -0.22 32.13 -3.40
CA MET A 1 0.59 30.89 -3.43
C MET A 1 -0.16 29.89 -4.28
N ASP A 2 0.53 29.24 -5.21
CA ASP A 2 -0.09 28.24 -6.09
C ASP A 2 -0.55 27.03 -5.25
N PRO A 3 -1.83 26.62 -5.30
CA PRO A 3 -2.31 25.44 -4.58
C PRO A 3 -1.55 24.16 -4.92
N ASN A 4 -0.98 24.06 -6.13
CA ASN A 4 -0.16 22.91 -6.53
C ASN A 4 1.21 22.90 -5.83
N ALA A 5 1.77 24.08 -5.53
CA ALA A 5 3.02 24.21 -4.80
C ALA A 5 2.86 23.81 -3.32
N GLN A 6 1.69 24.06 -2.72
CA GLN A 6 1.38 23.60 -1.36
C GLN A 6 1.19 22.09 -1.31
N LEU A 7 0.52 21.49 -2.30
CA LEU A 7 0.36 20.04 -2.38
C LEU A 7 1.71 19.33 -2.56
N ALA A 8 2.57 19.83 -3.44
CA ALA A 8 3.91 19.27 -3.65
C ALA A 8 4.77 19.34 -2.37
N LEU A 9 4.68 20.45 -1.63
CA LEU A 9 5.46 20.64 -0.40
C LEU A 9 4.98 19.72 0.73
N VAL A 10 3.67 19.44 0.81
CA VAL A 10 3.10 18.47 1.76
C VAL A 10 3.51 17.03 1.40
N ILE A 11 3.53 16.68 0.10
CA ILE A 11 3.97 15.35 -0.36
C ILE A 11 5.47 15.15 -0.07
N VAL A 12 6.31 16.14 -0.36
CA VAL A 12 7.75 16.07 -0.09
C VAL A 12 8.03 16.03 1.41
N ALA A 13 7.34 16.84 2.22
CA ALA A 13 7.45 16.79 3.67
C ALA A 13 6.97 15.45 4.25
N GLY A 14 5.90 14.88 3.71
CA GLY A 14 5.39 13.57 4.08
C GLY A 14 6.38 12.44 3.74
N LEU A 15 6.99 12.47 2.56
CA LEU A 15 8.01 11.51 2.13
C LEU A 15 9.30 11.63 2.95
N LEU A 16 9.73 12.85 3.31
CA LEU A 16 10.89 13.07 4.17
C LEU A 16 10.63 12.65 5.63
N ALA A 17 9.41 12.88 6.14
CA ALA A 17 9.00 12.40 7.46
C ALA A 17 8.91 10.86 7.49
N PHE A 18 8.35 10.25 6.44
CA PHE A 18 8.33 8.80 6.23
C PHE A 18 9.77 8.24 6.18
N ALA A 19 10.65 8.82 5.37
CA ALA A 19 12.05 8.41 5.29
C ALA A 19 12.81 8.59 6.62
N GLY A 20 12.44 9.57 7.45
CA GLY A 20 13.01 9.80 8.77
C GLY A 20 12.52 8.81 9.83
N LEU A 21 11.24 8.43 9.79
CA LEU A 21 10.57 7.55 10.75
C LEU A 21 10.87 6.07 10.54
N PHE A 22 11.11 5.64 9.29
CA PHE A 22 11.40 4.24 8.94
C PHE A 22 12.91 3.93 8.87
N ARG A 23 13.78 4.82 9.37
CA ARG A 23 15.25 4.68 9.34
C ARG A 23 15.80 3.37 9.94
N PRO A 24 15.29 2.82 11.06
CA PRO A 24 15.83 1.59 11.64
C PRO A 24 15.44 0.33 10.83
N GLU A 25 14.21 0.26 10.37
CA GLU A 25 13.59 -0.90 9.71
C GLU A 25 14.05 -1.00 8.25
N VAL A 26 14.21 0.14 7.58
CA VAL A 26 14.84 0.22 6.26
C VAL A 26 16.33 -0.16 6.36
N ARG A 27 17.06 0.24 7.42
CA ARG A 27 18.46 -0.19 7.62
C ARG A 27 18.60 -1.69 7.84
N LYS A 28 17.68 -2.32 8.55
CA LYS A 28 17.70 -3.77 8.80
C LYS A 28 17.48 -4.55 7.49
N LYS A 29 16.57 -4.09 6.62
CA LYS A 29 16.36 -4.70 5.29
C LYS A 29 17.39 -4.28 4.23
N LEU A 30 17.99 -3.09 4.32
CA LEU A 30 19.12 -2.68 3.47
C LEU A 30 20.43 -3.39 3.84
N GLY A 31 20.60 -3.79 5.10
CA GLY A 31 21.75 -4.58 5.55
C GLY A 31 21.89 -5.89 4.79
N ASP A 32 20.77 -6.54 4.48
CA ASP A 32 20.72 -7.79 3.72
C ASP A 32 20.85 -7.58 2.20
N LEU A 33 20.58 -6.37 1.70
CA LEU A 33 20.80 -5.96 0.30
C LEU A 33 22.22 -5.42 0.05
N ARG A 34 23.03 -5.18 1.09
CA ARG A 34 24.41 -4.67 0.98
C ARG A 34 25.43 -5.67 0.44
N ALA A 35 25.01 -6.90 0.13
CA ALA A 35 25.85 -7.93 -0.48
C ALA A 35 25.48 -8.24 -1.96
N LEU A 36 24.79 -7.34 -2.66
CA LEU A 36 24.64 -7.43 -4.12
C LEU A 36 25.86 -6.83 -4.80
N THR A 37 26.86 -7.67 -5.00
CA THR A 37 27.96 -7.43 -5.94
C THR A 37 27.39 -7.46 -7.37
N PHE A 38 27.32 -6.29 -8.01
CA PHE A 38 27.14 -6.21 -9.46
C PHE A 38 28.53 -6.20 -10.14
N PRO A 39 28.67 -6.83 -11.32
CA PRO A 39 29.92 -6.81 -12.06
C PRO A 39 30.14 -5.40 -12.65
N GLY A 40 30.92 -4.58 -11.95
CA GLY A 40 31.25 -3.22 -12.41
C GLY A 40 31.63 -2.19 -11.35
N GLY A 41 31.45 -2.46 -10.05
CA GLY A 41 31.93 -1.56 -8.99
C GLY A 41 31.07 -1.57 -7.73
N SER A 42 31.71 -1.32 -6.59
CA SER A 42 31.07 -1.18 -5.28
C SER A 42 30.80 0.29 -4.97
N ALA A 43 29.54 0.65 -4.70
CA ALA A 43 29.19 1.95 -4.14
C ALA A 43 29.36 1.88 -2.61
N ASP A 44 30.44 2.48 -2.09
CA ASP A 44 30.69 2.61 -0.66
C ASP A 44 30.09 3.93 -0.16
N LEU A 45 29.02 3.87 0.62
CA LEU A 45 28.32 5.03 1.18
C LEU A 45 28.76 5.29 2.62
N THR A 46 30.06 5.50 2.81
CA THR A 46 30.61 6.05 4.07
C THR A 46 30.53 7.58 4.00
N GLY A 47 29.80 8.17 4.94
CA GLY A 47 29.43 9.60 4.97
C GLY A 47 30.56 10.62 5.20
N GLY A 48 31.79 10.32 4.77
CA GLY A 48 32.92 11.26 4.80
C GLY A 48 32.98 12.20 3.58
N GLU A 49 32.54 11.75 2.40
CA GLU A 49 32.67 12.52 1.15
C GLU A 49 31.56 13.58 0.97
N ALA A 50 30.43 13.41 1.65
CA ALA A 50 29.29 14.33 1.55
C ALA A 50 29.61 15.74 2.09
N ALA A 51 30.49 15.84 3.09
CA ALA A 51 30.88 17.14 3.65
C ALA A 51 31.81 17.92 2.70
N ALA A 52 32.74 17.22 2.03
CA ALA A 52 33.68 17.84 1.09
C ALA A 52 33.00 18.35 -0.19
N GLN A 53 31.94 17.67 -0.66
CA GLN A 53 31.16 18.12 -1.82
C GLN A 53 30.31 19.36 -1.54
N ILE A 54 29.84 19.55 -0.30
CA ILE A 54 29.04 20.74 0.09
C ILE A 54 29.92 21.99 0.15
N GLU A 55 31.17 21.85 0.57
CA GLU A 55 32.12 22.97 0.64
C GLU A 55 32.65 23.37 -0.75
N ALA A 56 32.83 22.40 -1.65
CA ALA A 56 33.20 22.66 -3.05
C ALA A 56 32.10 23.39 -3.85
N GLN A 57 30.82 23.21 -3.53
CA GLN A 57 29.72 23.90 -4.21
C GLN A 57 29.52 25.36 -3.79
N ARG A 58 30.07 25.77 -2.62
CA ARG A 58 29.95 27.17 -2.15
C ARG A 58 30.89 28.15 -2.85
N HIS A 59 31.90 27.66 -3.58
CA HIS A 59 32.91 28.48 -4.26
C HIS A 59 32.83 28.46 -5.79
N ALA A 60 31.75 27.94 -6.38
CA ALA A 60 31.58 27.95 -7.84
C ALA A 60 31.23 29.37 -8.35
N PRO A 61 31.92 29.87 -9.40
CA PRO A 61 31.61 31.16 -9.99
C PRO A 61 30.25 31.15 -10.71
N GLU A 62 29.71 32.36 -10.84
CA GLU A 62 28.46 32.77 -11.47
C GLU A 62 28.00 31.85 -12.62
N ALA A 63 26.79 31.32 -12.48
CA ALA A 63 26.18 30.31 -13.33
C ALA A 63 26.25 30.67 -14.82
N GLU A 64 27.18 30.03 -15.52
CA GLU A 64 27.08 29.78 -16.95
C GLU A 64 25.73 29.10 -17.17
N LYS A 65 24.82 29.77 -17.90
CA LYS A 65 23.47 29.26 -18.17
C LYS A 65 23.62 27.90 -18.86
N LEU A 66 23.43 26.84 -18.08
CA LEU A 66 23.38 25.49 -18.59
C LEU A 66 22.37 25.47 -19.74
N PRO A 67 22.72 24.95 -20.92
CA PRO A 67 21.77 24.82 -22.01
C PRO A 67 20.60 24.00 -21.50
N VAL A 68 19.41 24.61 -21.52
CA VAL A 68 18.16 23.88 -21.28
C VAL A 68 18.14 22.73 -22.28
N PRO A 69 18.08 21.46 -21.84
CA PRO A 69 17.98 20.34 -22.75
C PRO A 69 16.76 20.56 -23.63
N SER A 70 16.98 20.77 -24.94
CA SER A 70 15.90 20.64 -25.91
C SER A 70 15.30 19.24 -25.73
N PRO A 71 13.97 19.07 -25.65
CA PRO A 71 13.36 17.75 -25.59
C PRO A 71 13.89 16.93 -26.75
N GLU A 72 14.43 15.74 -26.47
CA GLU A 72 14.91 14.85 -27.52
C GLU A 72 13.77 14.64 -28.54
N PRO A 73 14.02 14.80 -29.85
CA PRO A 73 13.07 14.47 -30.88
C PRO A 73 12.87 12.95 -30.92
N GLY A 74 12.04 12.43 -30.03
CA GLY A 74 11.95 10.98 -29.84
C GLY A 74 11.01 10.47 -28.76
N GLU A 75 10.32 11.30 -27.97
CA GLU A 75 9.24 10.82 -27.11
C GLU A 75 8.10 10.27 -27.98
N ARG A 76 8.21 8.98 -28.32
CA ARG A 76 7.13 8.23 -28.94
C ARG A 76 5.94 8.31 -27.98
N LEU A 77 4.84 8.85 -28.47
CA LEU A 77 3.57 8.74 -27.78
C LEU A 77 3.36 7.26 -27.43
N PRO A 78 2.97 6.93 -26.19
CA PRO A 78 2.74 5.55 -25.82
C PRO A 78 1.72 4.92 -26.77
N GLU A 79 2.15 3.90 -27.50
CA GLU A 79 1.29 3.17 -28.42
C GLU A 79 0.23 2.40 -27.63
N LEU A 80 -0.99 2.31 -28.18
CA LEU A 80 -2.04 1.51 -27.58
C LEU A 80 -1.60 0.03 -27.51
N PRO A 81 -1.99 -0.70 -26.46
CA PRO A 81 -1.68 -2.12 -26.36
C PRO A 81 -2.25 -2.86 -27.58
N PRO A 82 -1.57 -3.92 -28.05
CA PRO A 82 -2.06 -4.69 -29.19
C PRO A 82 -3.42 -5.31 -28.86
N PRO A 83 -4.32 -5.45 -29.86
CA PRO A 83 -5.63 -6.01 -29.64
C PRO A 83 -5.53 -7.46 -29.14
N SER A 84 -6.24 -7.76 -28.06
CA SER A 84 -6.37 -9.11 -27.54
C SER A 84 -7.63 -9.77 -28.09
N PRO A 85 -7.57 -11.02 -28.61
CA PRO A 85 -8.77 -11.74 -29.03
C PRO A 85 -9.68 -12.08 -27.84
N VAL A 86 -9.12 -12.16 -26.62
CA VAL A 86 -9.88 -12.45 -25.39
C VAL A 86 -10.54 -11.19 -24.84
N TYR A 87 -9.80 -10.08 -24.79
CA TYR A 87 -10.29 -8.84 -24.15
C TYR A 87 -10.98 -7.90 -25.12
N GLY A 88 -10.65 -7.96 -26.42
CA GLY A 88 -11.17 -7.04 -27.44
C GLY A 88 -12.70 -6.91 -27.45
N PRO A 89 -13.48 -8.02 -27.42
CA PRO A 89 -14.93 -7.93 -27.33
C PRO A 89 -15.44 -7.23 -26.06
N LEU A 90 -14.83 -7.53 -24.90
CA LEU A 90 -15.21 -6.94 -23.61
C LEU A 90 -14.79 -5.46 -23.52
N GLU A 91 -13.62 -5.10 -24.03
CA GLU A 91 -13.14 -3.71 -24.11
C GLU A 91 -14.04 -2.87 -25.02
N ALA A 92 -14.45 -3.41 -26.17
CA ALA A 92 -15.37 -2.73 -27.07
C ALA A 92 -16.74 -2.50 -26.42
N GLU A 93 -17.28 -3.51 -25.73
CA GLU A 93 -18.53 -3.37 -24.99
C GLU A 93 -18.41 -2.35 -23.84
N LEU A 94 -17.34 -2.41 -23.05
CA LEU A 94 -17.13 -1.49 -21.94
C LEU A 94 -16.97 -0.05 -22.43
N ARG A 95 -16.22 0.16 -23.51
CA ARG A 95 -16.07 1.47 -24.15
C ARG A 95 -17.43 2.01 -24.61
N HIS A 96 -18.22 1.19 -25.30
CA HIS A 96 -19.56 1.57 -25.74
C HIS A 96 -20.47 1.94 -24.57
N ARG A 97 -20.44 1.18 -23.46
CA ARG A 97 -21.20 1.49 -22.24
C ARG A 97 -20.77 2.80 -21.61
N ILE A 98 -19.47 3.07 -21.54
CA ILE A 98 -18.96 4.34 -20.98
C ILE A 98 -19.42 5.52 -21.84
N GLU A 99 -19.28 5.43 -23.16
CA GLU A 99 -19.68 6.48 -24.10
C GLU A 99 -21.19 6.77 -24.08
N THR A 100 -22.02 5.75 -23.84
CA THR A 100 -23.49 5.87 -23.85
C THR A 100 -24.08 6.25 -22.50
N VAL A 101 -23.55 5.74 -21.39
CA VAL A 101 -24.14 5.89 -20.05
C VAL A 101 -23.56 7.07 -19.28
N VAL A 102 -22.31 7.47 -19.56
CA VAL A 102 -21.64 8.56 -18.83
C VAL A 102 -21.71 9.84 -19.67
N PRO A 103 -22.69 10.73 -19.42
CA PRO A 103 -22.73 12.02 -20.10
C PRO A 103 -21.52 12.86 -19.67
N GLY A 104 -20.79 13.41 -20.64
CA GLY A 104 -19.65 14.29 -20.37
C GLY A 104 -18.56 14.20 -21.43
N GLY A 105 -17.53 15.02 -21.25
CA GLY A 105 -16.30 14.94 -22.05
C GLY A 105 -15.41 13.75 -21.64
N VAL A 106 -14.33 13.57 -22.40
CA VAL A 106 -13.35 12.48 -22.22
C VAL A 106 -12.84 12.35 -20.78
N ASP A 107 -12.63 13.48 -20.08
CA ASP A 107 -12.15 13.47 -18.69
C ASP A 107 -13.12 12.78 -17.72
N VAL A 108 -14.42 12.98 -17.90
CA VAL A 108 -15.46 12.35 -17.06
C VAL A 108 -15.53 10.86 -17.35
N GLN A 109 -15.45 10.48 -18.63
CA GLN A 109 -15.41 9.08 -19.06
C GLN A 109 -14.18 8.37 -18.50
N MET A 110 -13.01 9.02 -18.53
CA MET A 110 -11.77 8.51 -17.95
C MET A 110 -11.89 8.33 -16.44
N ALA A 111 -12.45 9.31 -15.71
CA ALA A 111 -12.66 9.19 -14.28
C ALA A 111 -13.56 7.99 -13.91
N TRP A 112 -14.60 7.74 -14.70
CA TRP A 112 -15.45 6.55 -14.54
C TRP A 112 -14.73 5.25 -14.87
N ALA A 113 -13.95 5.22 -15.95
CA ALA A 113 -13.14 4.06 -16.32
C ALA A 113 -12.15 3.69 -15.20
N VAL A 114 -11.45 4.70 -14.64
CA VAL A 114 -10.54 4.53 -13.50
C VAL A 114 -11.31 3.99 -12.28
N ARG A 115 -12.49 4.53 -11.97
CA ARG A 115 -13.29 4.06 -10.83
C ARG A 115 -13.72 2.59 -10.99
N ILE A 116 -14.14 2.18 -12.18
CA ILE A 116 -14.50 0.79 -12.46
C ILE A 116 -13.28 -0.12 -12.31
N ALA A 117 -12.13 0.28 -12.84
CA ALA A 117 -10.89 -0.48 -12.71
C ALA A 117 -10.45 -0.63 -11.24
N VAL A 118 -10.53 0.44 -10.45
CA VAL A 118 -10.23 0.39 -9.01
C VAL A 118 -11.21 -0.51 -8.26
N ALA A 119 -12.50 -0.44 -8.57
CA ALA A 119 -13.50 -1.32 -7.94
C ALA A 119 -13.21 -2.80 -8.23
N ALA A 120 -12.90 -3.14 -9.49
CA ALA A 120 -12.51 -4.51 -9.87
C ALA A 120 -11.22 -4.97 -9.17
N GLN A 121 -10.24 -4.08 -9.01
CA GLN A 121 -9.02 -4.37 -8.28
C GLN A 121 -9.29 -4.63 -6.79
N VAL A 122 -10.12 -3.80 -6.14
CA VAL A 122 -10.51 -3.99 -4.74
C VAL A 122 -11.24 -5.32 -4.54
N GLU A 123 -12.17 -5.68 -5.43
CA GLU A 123 -12.84 -6.99 -5.36
C GLU A 123 -11.85 -8.16 -5.45
N ARG A 124 -10.88 -8.08 -6.38
CA ARG A 124 -9.83 -9.08 -6.52
C ARG A 124 -8.97 -9.17 -5.26
N ASP A 125 -8.61 -8.03 -4.68
CA ASP A 125 -7.81 -7.96 -3.46
C ASP A 125 -8.58 -8.52 -2.26
N HIS A 126 -9.89 -8.28 -2.18
CA HIS A 126 -10.76 -8.92 -1.19
C HIS A 126 -10.84 -10.42 -1.37
N GLU A 127 -10.96 -10.92 -2.60
CA GLU A 127 -10.95 -12.36 -2.84
C GLU A 127 -9.62 -13.00 -2.42
N GLN A 128 -8.50 -12.37 -2.75
CA GLN A 128 -7.18 -12.83 -2.31
C GLN A 128 -7.05 -12.77 -0.78
N THR A 129 -7.49 -11.68 -0.15
CA THR A 129 -7.54 -11.55 1.31
C THR A 129 -8.34 -12.69 1.91
N TYR A 130 -9.55 -12.94 1.40
CA TYR A 130 -10.44 -13.98 1.91
C TYR A 130 -9.83 -15.36 1.77
N ARG A 131 -9.11 -15.67 0.68
CA ARG A 131 -8.46 -16.97 0.51
C ARG A 131 -7.42 -17.24 1.60
N LEU A 132 -6.67 -16.20 1.99
CA LEU A 132 -5.52 -16.31 2.89
C LEU A 132 -5.82 -16.02 4.37
N ILE A 133 -6.86 -15.24 4.67
CA ILE A 133 -7.22 -14.87 6.04
C ILE A 133 -7.73 -16.06 6.85
N PHE A 134 -7.42 -16.09 8.14
CA PHE A 134 -7.92 -17.06 9.11
C PHE A 134 -9.33 -16.71 9.62
N GLY A 135 -10.08 -17.70 10.10
CA GLY A 135 -11.41 -17.49 10.69
C GLY A 135 -11.35 -16.70 11.99
N SER A 136 -10.31 -16.92 12.81
CA SER A 136 -9.98 -16.14 14.01
C SER A 136 -9.76 -14.66 13.70
N GLN A 137 -9.07 -14.36 12.60
CA GLN A 137 -8.85 -13.00 12.11
C GLN A 137 -10.16 -12.34 11.63
N ILE A 138 -11.00 -13.07 10.90
CA ILE A 138 -12.34 -12.58 10.51
C ILE A 138 -13.16 -12.24 11.78
N THR A 139 -13.10 -13.11 12.79
CA THR A 139 -13.78 -12.88 14.08
C THR A 139 -13.28 -11.60 14.74
N ALA A 140 -11.96 -11.37 14.77
CA ALA A 140 -11.38 -10.14 15.30
C ALA A 140 -11.83 -8.88 14.53
N LEU A 141 -11.90 -8.93 13.20
CA LEU A 141 -12.42 -7.82 12.39
C LEU A 141 -13.89 -7.51 12.71
N LYS A 142 -14.71 -8.54 12.96
CA LYS A 142 -16.11 -8.35 13.37
C LYS A 142 -16.23 -7.73 14.76
N GLU A 143 -15.41 -8.17 15.72
CA GLU A 143 -15.37 -7.56 17.05
C GLU A 143 -14.98 -6.08 16.97
N LEU A 144 -13.98 -5.73 16.14
CA LEU A 144 -13.63 -4.33 15.86
C LEU A 144 -14.78 -3.55 15.20
N ASN A 145 -15.55 -4.17 14.31
CA ASN A 145 -16.69 -3.53 13.67
C ASN A 145 -17.82 -3.23 14.66
N VAL A 146 -18.03 -4.11 15.64
CA VAL A 146 -19.10 -3.98 16.65
C VAL A 146 -18.69 -3.03 17.79
N ARG A 147 -17.49 -3.22 18.35
CA ARG A 147 -17.03 -2.48 19.54
C ARG A 147 -16.39 -1.14 19.21
N GLY A 148 -15.96 -0.94 17.96
CA GLY A 148 -15.07 0.14 17.59
C GLY A 148 -13.61 -0.18 17.97
N PRO A 149 -12.74 0.85 18.07
CA PRO A 149 -11.32 0.63 18.33
C PRO A 149 -11.07 -0.06 19.69
N ILE A 150 -10.28 -1.14 19.68
CA ILE A 150 -9.90 -1.90 20.88
C ILE A 150 -8.41 -1.75 21.16
N THR A 151 -8.00 -1.99 22.40
CA THR A 151 -6.58 -2.02 22.76
C THR A 151 -5.88 -3.28 22.23
N VAL A 152 -4.56 -3.23 22.08
CA VAL A 152 -3.75 -4.40 21.70
C VAL A 152 -3.86 -5.51 22.74
N ALA A 153 -3.95 -5.17 24.04
CA ALA A 153 -4.24 -6.14 25.09
C ALA A 153 -5.54 -6.93 24.82
N GLN A 154 -6.62 -6.22 24.47
CA GLN A 154 -7.90 -6.86 24.11
C GLN A 154 -7.78 -7.68 22.82
N ALA A 155 -6.99 -7.23 21.84
CA ALA A 155 -6.73 -8.00 20.63
C ALA A 155 -5.98 -9.32 20.92
N LYS A 156 -5.03 -9.31 21.87
CA LYS A 156 -4.33 -10.52 22.35
C LYS A 156 -5.29 -11.51 23.01
N GLU A 157 -6.26 -11.03 23.79
CA GLU A 157 -7.31 -11.87 24.36
C GLU A 157 -8.16 -12.54 23.27
N ILE A 158 -8.55 -11.78 22.24
CA ILE A 158 -9.28 -12.34 21.09
C ILE A 158 -8.45 -13.41 20.40
N TYR A 159 -7.16 -13.16 20.15
CA TYR A 159 -6.25 -14.15 19.58
C TYR A 159 -6.21 -15.44 20.41
N ALA A 160 -6.03 -15.33 21.73
CA ALA A 160 -6.00 -16.49 22.62
C ALA A 160 -7.32 -17.29 22.59
N LEU A 161 -8.47 -16.60 22.56
CA LEU A 161 -9.79 -17.23 22.59
C LEU A 161 -10.22 -17.84 21.24
N THR A 162 -9.81 -17.23 20.13
CA THR A 162 -10.31 -17.60 18.79
C THR A 162 -9.33 -18.48 18.03
N ALA A 163 -8.04 -18.16 18.07
CA ALA A 163 -7.00 -18.88 17.34
C ALA A 163 -6.48 -20.07 18.18
N VAL A 164 -5.88 -19.78 19.34
CA VAL A 164 -5.16 -20.79 20.15
C VAL A 164 -6.12 -21.84 20.72
N ARG A 165 -7.30 -21.44 21.20
CA ARG A 165 -8.25 -22.38 21.80
C ARG A 165 -8.88 -23.34 20.78
N ASN A 166 -9.21 -22.85 19.59
CA ASN A 166 -9.95 -23.63 18.60
C ASN A 166 -9.03 -24.46 17.71
N ASN A 167 -7.80 -23.98 17.48
CA ASN A 167 -6.85 -24.59 16.56
C ASN A 167 -5.42 -24.62 17.14
N PRO A 168 -5.21 -25.23 18.33
CA PRO A 168 -3.94 -25.13 19.05
C PRO A 168 -2.74 -25.64 18.25
N ASP A 169 -2.91 -26.68 17.44
CA ASP A 169 -1.80 -27.26 16.66
C ASP A 169 -1.32 -26.35 15.52
N ILE A 170 -2.22 -25.52 14.96
CA ILE A 170 -1.91 -24.59 13.87
C ILE A 170 -1.20 -23.35 14.41
N PHE A 171 -1.63 -22.86 15.58
CA PHE A 171 -1.11 -21.63 16.18
C PHE A 171 0.05 -21.84 17.17
N LYS A 172 0.44 -23.08 17.48
CA LYS A 172 1.63 -23.39 18.29
C LYS A 172 2.91 -22.64 17.85
N PRO A 173 3.23 -22.52 16.54
CA PRO A 173 4.40 -21.76 16.09
C PRO A 173 4.10 -20.27 15.84
N GLU A 174 2.83 -19.86 15.85
CA GLU A 174 2.44 -18.51 15.45
C GLU A 174 2.34 -17.58 16.66
N THR A 175 2.96 -16.41 16.56
CA THR A 175 2.87 -15.38 17.60
C THR A 175 1.70 -14.45 17.32
N PHE A 176 1.22 -13.76 18.36
CA PHE A 176 0.19 -12.72 18.20
C PHE A 176 0.61 -11.66 17.17
N GLU A 177 1.89 -11.30 17.14
CA GLU A 177 2.44 -10.31 16.21
C GLU A 177 2.34 -10.80 14.77
N ALA A 178 2.71 -12.06 14.49
CA ALA A 178 2.57 -12.64 13.15
C ALA A 178 1.10 -12.74 12.71
N TRP A 179 0.22 -13.14 13.63
CA TRP A 179 -1.22 -13.21 13.40
C TRP A 179 -1.82 -11.82 13.10
N GLY A 180 -1.41 -10.78 13.84
CA GLY A 180 -1.89 -9.41 13.65
C GLY A 180 -1.28 -8.71 12.44
N ASP A 181 -0.02 -9.01 12.10
CA ASP A 181 0.73 -8.38 11.01
C ASP A 181 0.02 -8.54 9.66
N TYR A 182 -0.61 -9.69 9.43
CA TYR A 182 -1.39 -9.90 8.20
C TYR A 182 -2.54 -8.89 8.09
N LEU A 183 -3.27 -8.61 9.17
CA LEU A 183 -4.38 -7.64 9.15
C LEU A 183 -3.90 -6.20 8.92
N LEU A 184 -2.73 -5.86 9.46
CA LEU A 184 -2.09 -4.55 9.28
C LEU A 184 -1.54 -4.39 7.87
N THR A 185 -0.80 -5.39 7.37
CA THR A 185 -0.18 -5.37 6.04
C THR A 185 -1.22 -5.37 4.91
N ARG A 186 -2.37 -6.03 5.12
CA ARG A 186 -3.51 -5.96 4.19
C ARG A 186 -4.33 -4.66 4.33
N GLY A 187 -3.98 -3.78 5.27
CA GLY A 187 -4.66 -2.51 5.49
C GLY A 187 -6.10 -2.65 6.01
N LEU A 188 -6.47 -3.80 6.58
CA LEU A 188 -7.80 -4.05 7.14
C LEU A 188 -7.96 -3.40 8.51
N VAL A 189 -6.85 -3.32 9.25
CA VAL A 189 -6.76 -2.70 10.57
C VAL A 189 -5.66 -1.64 10.54
N ALA A 190 -5.85 -0.57 11.29
CA ALA A 190 -4.83 0.45 11.54
C ALA A 190 -4.64 0.62 13.04
N VAL A 191 -3.42 0.98 13.46
CA VAL A 191 -3.08 1.33 14.84
C VAL A 191 -2.88 2.84 14.97
N GLU A 192 -3.35 3.41 16.07
CA GLU A 192 -3.36 4.87 16.26
C GLU A 192 -1.97 5.47 16.53
N ARG A 193 -1.04 4.70 17.12
CA ARG A 193 0.27 5.20 17.53
C ARG A 193 1.37 4.14 17.41
N GLN A 194 2.60 4.64 17.31
CA GLN A 194 3.84 3.86 17.34
C GLN A 194 4.78 4.42 18.43
N PRO A 195 5.53 3.59 19.17
CA PRO A 195 5.55 2.12 19.09
C PRO A 195 4.23 1.48 19.56
N VAL A 196 3.92 0.28 19.07
CA VAL A 196 2.76 -0.48 19.53
C VAL A 196 3.02 -1.03 20.92
N ASP A 197 2.19 -0.65 21.89
CA ASP A 197 2.14 -1.22 23.24
C ASP A 197 0.73 -1.78 23.51
N ASP A 198 0.51 -2.33 24.70
CA ASP A 198 -0.75 -2.98 25.07
C ASP A 198 -1.95 -2.01 25.11
N ASP A 199 -1.70 -0.72 25.34
CA ASP A 199 -2.73 0.34 25.39
C ASP A 199 -2.99 0.97 24.01
N THR A 200 -2.11 0.74 23.04
CA THR A 200 -2.29 1.21 21.66
C THR A 200 -3.60 0.66 21.12
N ARG A 201 -4.39 1.54 20.51
CA ARG A 201 -5.68 1.17 19.93
C ARG A 201 -5.53 0.76 18.48
N ALA A 202 -6.16 -0.35 18.15
CA ALA A 202 -6.35 -0.86 16.81
C ALA A 202 -7.80 -0.60 16.37
N ALA A 203 -7.99 -0.12 15.15
CA ALA A 203 -9.28 0.22 14.58
C ALA A 203 -9.46 -0.42 13.20
N LEU A 204 -10.70 -0.78 12.88
CA LEU A 204 -11.06 -1.25 11.55
C LEU A 204 -10.99 -0.08 10.55
N THR A 205 -10.29 -0.29 9.43
CA THR A 205 -10.19 0.73 8.37
C THR A 205 -11.45 0.75 7.49
N PRO A 206 -11.63 1.76 6.62
CA PRO A 206 -12.66 1.70 5.57
C PRO A 206 -12.53 0.46 4.68
N LEU A 207 -11.30 0.06 4.33
CA LEU A 207 -11.04 -1.17 3.56
C LEU A 207 -11.44 -2.42 4.34
N GLY A 208 -11.16 -2.47 5.65
CA GLY A 208 -11.60 -3.56 6.52
C GLY A 208 -13.13 -3.69 6.59
N LYS A 209 -13.85 -2.56 6.63
CA LYS A 209 -15.32 -2.55 6.57
C LYS A 209 -15.84 -3.03 5.22
N ASP A 210 -15.26 -2.54 4.13
CA ASP A 210 -15.62 -2.96 2.77
C ASP A 210 -15.36 -4.45 2.56
N PHE A 211 -14.26 -4.98 3.13
CA PHE A 211 -13.98 -6.42 3.14
C PHE A 211 -15.07 -7.23 3.86
N LEU A 212 -15.52 -6.81 5.04
CA LEU A 212 -16.62 -7.48 5.74
C LEU A 212 -17.95 -7.43 4.95
N MET A 213 -18.22 -6.30 4.27
CA MET A 213 -19.35 -6.18 3.36
C MET A 213 -19.22 -7.12 2.17
N PHE A 214 -18.02 -7.28 1.61
CA PHE A 214 -17.73 -8.24 0.55
C PHE A 214 -18.03 -9.68 0.98
N LEU A 215 -17.62 -10.09 2.19
CA LEU A 215 -17.95 -11.42 2.73
C LEU A 215 -19.46 -11.66 2.78
N THR A 216 -20.19 -10.67 3.33
CA THR A 216 -21.64 -10.71 3.45
C THR A 216 -22.32 -10.75 2.08
N GLY A 217 -21.92 -9.87 1.16
CA GLY A 217 -22.52 -9.74 -0.16
C GLY A 217 -22.30 -10.97 -1.06
N ARG A 218 -21.20 -11.71 -0.84
CA ARG A 218 -20.89 -12.95 -1.58
C ARG A 218 -21.36 -14.22 -0.86
N GLY A 219 -21.95 -14.11 0.35
CA GLY A 219 -22.39 -15.25 1.13
C GLY A 219 -21.25 -16.20 1.52
N LEU A 220 -20.05 -15.65 1.75
CA LEU A 220 -18.86 -16.45 2.03
C LEU A 220 -18.86 -16.98 3.47
N SER A 221 -18.37 -18.20 3.66
CA SER A 221 -18.26 -18.78 5.00
C SER A 221 -17.19 -18.07 5.82
N GLU A 222 -17.59 -17.55 6.98
CA GLU A 222 -16.68 -16.97 7.96
C GLU A 222 -16.06 -18.04 8.88
N HIS A 223 -16.64 -19.24 8.89
CA HIS A 223 -16.13 -20.41 9.59
C HIS A 223 -15.03 -21.08 8.78
N LYS A 224 -13.90 -20.36 8.65
CA LYS A 224 -12.68 -20.88 8.06
C LYS A 224 -11.85 -21.61 9.11
N TRP A 225 -10.97 -22.48 8.64
CA TRP A 225 -9.92 -23.06 9.45
C TRP A 225 -8.97 -21.95 9.94
N GLY A 226 -8.40 -22.14 11.13
CA GLY A 226 -7.55 -21.14 11.80
C GLY A 226 -8.36 -20.15 12.60
#